data_AF-A0A7C1TX42-F1
#
_entry.id   AF-A0A7C1TX42-F1
#
_cell.length_a   1.000
_cell.length_b   1.000
_cell.length_c   1.000
_cell.angle_alpha   90.00
_cell.angle_beta   90.00
_cell.angle_gamma   90.00
#
_symmetry.space_group_name_H-M   'P 1'
#
loop_
_entity.id
_entity.type
_entity.pdbx_description
1 polymer ?
#
loop_
_entity_poly.entity_id
_entity_poly.type
_entity_poly.pdbx_seq_one_letter_code
_entity_poly.pdbx_strand_id
1 'polypeptide(L)' 'MNIPTPPGIRKECFDDENLFRRYGPMVTAYDPESSVGGFYNLDEKQWVVFYPITPESFADRAAKAYAAIKAEAQLQKAVH' A
#
# COMPACT_ATOMS: atom_id res chain seq x y z
N MET A 1 9.96 9.00 7.66
CA MET A 1 8.68 8.42 8.12
C MET A 1 9.01 7.04 8.67
N ASN A 2 8.67 6.73 9.92
CA ASN A 2 9.08 5.46 10.55
C ASN A 2 7.98 4.41 10.33
N ILE A 3 7.96 3.78 9.14
CA ILE A 3 7.02 2.71 8.81
C ILE A 3 7.66 1.38 9.25
N PRO A 4 7.00 0.59 10.12
CA PRO A 4 7.55 -0.69 10.53
C PRO A 4 7.59 -1.65 9.34
N THR A 5 8.61 -2.50 9.26
CA THR A 5 8.70 -3.55 8.24
C THR A 5 7.75 -4.69 8.59
N PRO A 6 6.75 -5.03 7.74
CA PRO A 6 5.86 -6.15 8.02
C PRO A 6 6.56 -7.49 7.73
N PRO A 7 6.05 -8.60 8.30
CA PRO A 7 6.57 -9.92 7.98
C PRO A 7 6.53 -10.20 6.48
N GLY A 8 7.65 -10.68 5.93
CA GLY A 8 7.75 -11.09 4.53
C GLY A 8 7.92 -9.97 3.51
N ILE A 9 8.00 -8.70 3.92
CA ILE A 9 8.45 -7.60 3.05
C ILE A 9 9.81 -7.13 3.54
N ARG A 10 10.84 -7.23 2.71
CA ARG A 10 12.18 -6.78 3.09
C ARG A 10 12.29 -5.25 3.08
N LYS A 11 13.24 -4.70 3.84
CA LYS A 11 13.39 -3.24 4.01
C LYS A 11 13.76 -2.53 2.72
N GLU A 12 14.53 -3.20 1.87
CA GLU A 12 15.02 -2.68 0.60
C GLU A 12 13.86 -2.39 -0.38
N CYS A 13 12.71 -3.06 -0.20
CA CYS A 13 11.50 -2.76 -0.97
C CYS A 13 11.00 -1.33 -0.75
N PHE A 14 11.33 -0.69 0.37
CA PHE A 14 10.92 0.69 0.68
C PHE A 14 11.75 1.75 -0.04
N ASP A 15 12.92 1.38 -0.57
CA ASP A 15 13.79 2.28 -1.32
C ASP A 15 13.53 2.23 -2.84
N ASP A 16 12.67 1.31 -3.31
CA ASP A 16 12.29 1.16 -4.72
C ASP A 16 10.87 1.70 -4.97
N GLU A 17 10.74 2.73 -5.81
CA GLU A 17 9.46 3.37 -6.17
C GLU A 17 8.48 2.46 -6.95
N ASN A 18 8.97 1.33 -7.49
CA ASN A 18 8.13 0.32 -8.13
C ASN A 18 7.53 -0.65 -7.12
N LEU A 19 8.21 -0.85 -6.00
CA LEU A 19 7.81 -1.77 -4.96
C LEU A 19 7.12 -1.06 -3.80
N PHE A 20 7.38 0.23 -3.60
CA PHE A 20 6.83 1.04 -2.53
C PHE A 20 6.23 2.34 -3.05
N ARG A 21 4.97 2.61 -2.69
CA ARG A 21 4.25 3.82 -3.11
C ARG A 21 3.38 4.38 -2.00
N ARG A 22 3.19 5.71 -2.00
CA ARG A 22 2.32 6.41 -1.07
C ARG A 22 1.12 7.02 -1.78
N TYR A 23 -0.06 6.79 -1.23
CA TYR A 23 -1.36 7.27 -1.70
C TYR A 23 -2.12 7.93 -0.54
N GLY A 24 -1.84 9.21 -0.28
CA GLY A 24 -2.44 9.95 0.84
C GLY A 24 -2.09 9.31 2.20
N PRO A 25 -3.08 8.84 2.99
CA PRO A 25 -2.84 8.16 4.27
C PRO A 25 -2.45 6.69 4.10
N MET A 26 -2.49 6.13 2.89
CA MET A 26 -2.11 4.74 2.64
C MET A 26 -0.73 4.64 2.01
N VAL A 27 0.03 3.61 2.36
CA VAL A 27 1.28 3.21 1.70
C VAL A 27 1.13 1.77 1.24
N THR A 28 1.70 1.42 0.09
CA THR A 28 1.72 0.06 -0.45
C THR A 28 3.16 -0.40 -0.57
N ALA A 29 3.43 -1.67 -0.23
CA ALA A 29 4.72 -2.30 -0.45
C ALA A 29 4.54 -3.71 -1.04
N TYR A 30 5.45 -4.13 -1.92
CA TYR A 30 5.48 -5.49 -2.49
C TYR A 30 6.90 -6.07 -2.46
N ASP A 31 7.01 -7.31 -2.02
CA ASP A 31 8.23 -8.09 -2.09
C ASP A 31 8.06 -9.26 -3.07
N PRO A 32 8.69 -9.21 -4.26
CA PRO A 32 8.56 -10.26 -5.26
C PRO A 32 9.20 -11.58 -4.83
N GLU A 33 10.30 -11.55 -4.06
CA GLU A 33 11.02 -12.76 -3.64
C GLU A 33 10.18 -13.59 -2.66
N SER A 34 9.48 -12.90 -1.76
CA SER A 34 8.59 -13.54 -0.79
C SER A 34 7.15 -13.69 -1.31
N SER A 35 6.82 -13.09 -2.45
CA SER A 35 5.44 -12.98 -2.98
C SER A 35 4.46 -12.41 -1.95
N VAL A 36 4.88 -11.35 -1.25
CA VAL A 36 4.11 -10.68 -0.19
C VAL A 36 3.80 -9.25 -0.61
N GLY A 37 2.54 -8.86 -0.53
CA GLY A 37 2.12 -7.46 -0.68
C GLY A 37 1.56 -6.93 0.63
N GLY A 38 1.61 -5.63 0.84
CA GLY A 38 1.06 -5.01 2.04
C GLY A 38 0.53 -3.61 1.79
N PHE A 39 -0.52 -3.26 2.53
CA PHE A 39 -1.00 -1.89 2.68
C PHE A 39 -0.78 -1.43 4.12
N TYR A 40 -0.15 -0.27 4.28
CA TYR A 40 0.04 0.38 5.56
C TYR A 40 -0.86 1.61 5.66
N ASN A 41 -1.72 1.63 6.67
CA ASN A 41 -2.49 2.80 7.03
C ASN A 41 -1.64 3.69 7.95
N LEU A 42 -1.34 4.91 7.54
CA LEU A 42 -0.53 5.87 8.31
C LEU A 42 -1.27 6.39 9.55
N ASP A 43 -2.60 6.45 9.51
CA ASP A 43 -3.43 6.95 10.61
C ASP A 43 -3.60 5.87 11.70
N GLU A 44 -3.97 4.66 11.29
CA GLU A 44 -4.14 3.51 12.19
C GLU A 44 -2.82 2.84 12.58
N LYS A 45 -1.74 3.18 11.87
CA LYS A 45 -0.40 2.58 12.02
C LYS A 45 -0.38 1.06 11.90
N GLN A 46 -1.23 0.51 11.03
CA GLN A 46 -1.43 -0.92 10.87
C GLN A 46 -1.10 -1.38 9.44
N TRP A 47 -0.51 -2.58 9.35
CA TRP A 47 -0.35 -3.29 8.08
C TRP A 47 -1.50 -4.26 7.84
N VAL A 48 -1.95 -4.31 6.60
CA VAL A 48 -2.73 -5.40 6.02
C VAL A 48 -1.83 -6.10 5.01
N VAL A 49 -1.53 -7.37 5.25
CA VAL A 49 -0.56 -8.14 4.46
C VAL A 49 -1.30 -9.21 3.64
N PHE A 50 -0.87 -9.41 2.41
CA PHE A 50 -1.41 -10.38 1.45
C PHE A 50 -0.31 -11.38 1.08
N TYR A 51 -0.55 -12.66 1.35
CA TYR A 51 0.39 -13.73 1.05
C TYR A 51 -0.35 -15.06 0.80
N PRO A 52 0.08 -15.86 -0.21
CA PRO A 52 0.92 -15.43 -1.34
C PRO A 52 0.12 -14.52 -2.28
N ILE A 53 0.78 -13.57 -2.94
CA ILE A 53 0.15 -12.72 -3.95
C ILE A 53 1.08 -12.45 -5.14
N THR A 54 0.53 -12.54 -6.35
CA THR A 54 1.28 -12.21 -7.57
C THR A 54 1.42 -10.69 -7.72
N PRO A 55 2.44 -10.20 -8.46
CA PRO A 55 2.60 -8.77 -8.70
C PRO A 55 1.38 -8.15 -9.36
N GLU A 56 0.76 -8.83 -10.33
CA GLU A 56 -0.42 -8.31 -11.05
C GLU A 56 -1.64 -8.22 -10.13
N SER A 57 -1.86 -9.26 -9.31
CA SER A 57 -2.97 -9.29 -8.36
C SER A 57 -2.82 -8.21 -7.28
N PHE A 58 -1.59 -7.97 -6.83
CA PHE A 58 -1.32 -6.90 -5.87
C PHE A 58 -1.49 -5.51 -6.50
N ALA A 59 -0.99 -5.32 -7.72
CA ALA A 59 -1.14 -4.07 -8.46
C ALA A 59 -2.62 -3.71 -8.70
N ASP A 60 -3.47 -4.68 -9.07
CA ASP A 60 -4.93 -4.47 -9.21
C ASP A 60 -5.58 -4.03 -7.89
N ARG A 61 -5.21 -4.67 -6.77
CA ARG A 61 -5.70 -4.27 -5.44
C ARG A 61 -5.24 -2.86 -5.05
N ALA A 62 -3.98 -2.54 -5.29
CA ALA A 62 -3.42 -1.22 -5.01
C ALA A 62 -4.11 -0.13 -5.84
N ALA A 63 -4.38 -0.41 -7.13
CA ALA A 63 -5.11 0.49 -8.01
C ALA A 63 -6.55 0.75 -7.54
N LYS A 64 -7.26 -0.31 -7.12
CA LYS A 64 -8.63 -0.20 -6.56
C LYS A 64 -8.65 0.61 -5.26
N ALA A 65 -7.72 0.34 -4.35
CA ALA A 65 -7.61 1.08 -3.10
C ALA A 65 -7.28 2.56 -3.34
N TYR A 66 -6.37 2.86 -4.27
CA TYR A 66 -6.08 4.24 -4.67
C TYR A 66 -7.30 4.95 -5.28
N ALA A 67 -8.06 4.27 -6.15
CA ALA A 67 -9.26 4.83 -6.74
C ALA A 67 -10.33 5.18 -5.68
N ALA A 68 -10.50 4.32 -4.68
CA ALA A 68 -11.41 4.57 -3.55
C ALA A 68 -10.98 5.79 -2.73
N ILE A 69 -9.71 5.86 -2.32
CA ILE A 69 -9.16 7.01 -1.57
C ILE A 69 -9.34 8.31 -2.34
N LYS A 70 -9.09 8.29 -3.65
CA LYS A 70 -9.26 9.47 -4.51
C LYS A 70 -10.73 9.90 -4.60
N ALA A 71 -11.66 8.95 -4.72
CA ALA A 71 -13.10 9.24 -4.77
C ALA A 71 -13.60 9.84 -3.44
N GLU A 72 -13.18 9.28 -2.30
CA GLU A 72 -13.50 9.82 -0.97
C GLU A 72 -12.97 11.25 -0.78
N ALA A 73 -11.73 11.51 -1.19
CA ALA A 73 -11.13 12.85 -1.12
C ALA A 73 -11.87 13.87 -2.02
N GLN A 74 -12.46 13.43 -3.14
CA GLN A 74 -13.29 14.29 -3.99
C GLN A 74 -14.65 14.57 -3.36
N LEU A 75 -15.30 13.57 -2.76
CA LEU A 75 -16.58 13.75 -2.07
C LEU A 75 -16.44 14.70 -0.88
N GLN A 76 -15.39 14.57 -0.07
CA GLN A 76 -15.13 15.46 1.07
C GLN A 76 -14.99 16.93 0.64
N LYS A 77 -14.36 17.19 -0.51
CA LYS A 77 -14.21 18.54 -1.08
C LYS A 77 -15.52 19.12 -1.65
N ALA A 78 -16.47 18.28 -2.03
CA ALA A 78 -17.75 18.73 -2.59
C ALA A 78 -18.79 19.07 -1.51
N VAL A 79 -18.55 18.67 -0.25
CA VAL A 79 -19.44 18.88 0.90
C VAL A 79 -19.01 20.09 1.75
N HIS A 80 -17.90 20.75 1.40
CA HIS A 80 -17.43 22.03 1.97
C HIS A 80 -17.48 23.13 0.92
#